data_AF-A0A9F2RDZ9-F1
#
_entry.id   AF-A0A9F2RDZ9-F1
#
_cell.length_a   1.000
_cell.length_b   1.000
_cell.length_c   1.000
_cell.angle_alpha   90.00
_cell.angle_beta   90.00
_cell.angle_gamma   90.00
#
_symmetry.space_group_name_H-M   'P 1'
#
loop_
_entity.id
_entity.type
_entity.pdbx_description
1 polymer ?
#
loop_
_entity_poly.entity_id
_entity_poly.type
_entity_poly.pdbx_seq_one_letter_code
_entity_poly.pdbx_strand_id
1 'polypeptide(L)'
;MASYFGYTVAVSDINNDGMDDILVGAPLFMEREFESNPKEVGQVYLYLQEAALYFKEAQTLSGTEVFGRFGNSIAPLGDLNQDGYKDIAIGAPFAGEDRRGRVFIYNGARNGLNPNPSQILSGLWASQSMPAGFGFTLRGDSDIDKNDYP
;
A
#
# COMPACT_ATOMS: atom_id res chain seq x y z
N MET A 1 -10.33 -13.96 14.68
CA MET A 1 -10.17 -13.53 13.28
C MET A 1 -8.69 -13.42 12.96
N ALA A 2 -8.26 -13.85 11.76
CA ALA A 2 -6.88 -13.76 11.31
C ALA A 2 -6.77 -12.65 10.24
N SER A 3 -5.92 -11.64 10.47
CA SER A 3 -5.76 -10.47 9.58
C SER A 3 -4.94 -10.78 8.32
N TYR A 4 -4.33 -11.97 8.26
CA TYR A 4 -3.40 -12.37 7.22
C TYR A 4 -2.15 -11.46 7.14
N PHE A 5 -1.67 -10.99 8.30
CA PHE A 5 -0.42 -10.23 8.41
C PHE A 5 0.73 -11.02 7.79
N GLY A 6 1.42 -10.42 6.81
CA GLY A 6 2.44 -11.09 6.00
C GLY A 6 1.93 -11.65 4.67
N TYR A 7 0.70 -11.32 4.25
CA TYR A 7 0.17 -11.70 2.92
C TYR A 7 1.09 -11.20 1.80
N THR A 8 1.56 -9.96 1.94
CA THR A 8 2.49 -9.30 1.04
C THR A 8 3.55 -8.59 1.88
N VAL A 9 4.77 -8.57 1.38
CA VAL A 9 5.90 -7.88 1.98
C VAL A 9 6.64 -7.12 0.88
N ALA A 10 7.05 -5.90 1.17
CA ALA A 10 7.93 -5.12 0.31
C ALA A 10 9.05 -4.50 1.15
N VAL A 11 10.19 -4.26 0.52
CA VAL A 11 11.38 -3.68 1.15
C VAL A 11 11.87 -2.53 0.30
N SER A 12 12.08 -1.37 0.91
CA SER A 12 12.59 -0.17 0.27
C SER A 12 12.98 0.87 1.32
N ASP A 13 14.05 1.62 1.10
CA ASP A 13 14.41 2.81 1.87
C ASP A 13 13.42 3.97 1.59
N ILE A 14 12.39 4.13 2.43
CA ILE A 14 11.29 5.09 2.24
C ILE A 14 11.68 6.48 2.69
N ASN A 15 12.44 6.57 3.78
CA ASN A 15 12.83 7.84 4.39
C ASN A 15 14.20 8.36 3.89
N ASN A 16 14.83 7.66 2.95
CA ASN A 16 16.10 7.97 2.31
C ASN A 16 17.24 8.18 3.33
N ASP A 17 17.32 7.30 4.32
CA ASP A 17 18.40 7.30 5.32
C ASP A 17 19.51 6.27 5.04
N GLY A 18 19.38 5.52 3.95
CA GLY A 18 20.31 4.49 3.51
C GLY A 18 20.06 3.13 4.14
N MET A 19 19.00 2.97 4.93
CA MET A 19 18.56 1.69 5.47
C MET A 19 17.28 1.22 4.78
N ASP A 20 17.17 -0.09 4.56
CA ASP A 20 15.96 -0.67 4.00
C ASP A 20 14.83 -0.73 5.05
N ASP A 21 13.67 -0.19 4.71
CA ASP A 21 12.45 -0.30 5.52
C ASP A 21 11.57 -1.46 5.06
N ILE A 22 10.71 -1.96 5.96
CA ILE A 22 9.85 -3.10 5.69
C ILE A 22 8.38 -2.68 5.68
N LEU A 23 7.67 -3.00 4.61
CA LEU A 23 6.23 -2.91 4.53
C LEU A 23 5.59 -4.29 4.61
N VAL A 24 4.56 -4.43 5.43
CA VAL A 24 3.80 -5.68 5.59
C VAL A 24 2.31 -5.43 5.39
N GLY A 25 1.68 -6.18 4.50
CA GLY A 25 0.24 -6.15 4.27
C GLY A 25 -0.52 -7.15 5.14
N ALA A 26 -1.69 -6.72 5.62
CA ALA A 26 -2.68 -7.51 6.34
C ALA A 26 -4.08 -7.24 5.75
N PRO A 27 -4.38 -7.77 4.56
CA PRO A 27 -5.57 -7.42 3.79
C PRO A 27 -6.90 -7.82 4.45
N LEU A 28 -6.89 -8.74 5.42
CA LEU A 28 -8.09 -9.17 6.17
C LEU A 28 -8.18 -8.50 7.55
N PHE A 29 -7.40 -7.44 7.79
CA PHE A 29 -7.50 -6.67 9.02
C PHE A 29 -8.90 -6.07 9.19
N MET A 30 -9.44 -6.21 10.41
CA MET A 30 -10.74 -5.69 10.78
C MET A 30 -10.57 -4.48 11.69
N GLU A 31 -11.04 -3.33 11.23
CA GLU A 31 -11.11 -2.12 12.03
C GLU A 31 -12.32 -2.19 12.98
N ARG A 32 -12.08 -1.87 14.24
CA ARG A 32 -13.10 -1.83 15.31
C ARG A 32 -13.38 -0.38 15.69
N GLU A 33 -14.10 0.32 14.83
CA GLU A 33 -14.53 1.70 15.06
C GLU A 33 -15.60 1.77 16.17
N PHE A 34 -16.50 0.79 16.21
CA PHE A 34 -17.46 0.54 17.29
C PHE A 34 -17.60 -0.97 17.52
N GLU A 35 -17.61 -1.39 18.79
CA GLU A 35 -17.56 -2.82 19.20
C GLU A 35 -18.64 -3.72 18.57
N SER A 36 -19.70 -3.14 18.01
CA SER A 36 -20.85 -3.85 17.44
C SER A 36 -20.80 -4.13 15.93
N ASN A 37 -19.87 -3.55 15.16
CA ASN A 37 -19.80 -3.80 13.71
C ASN A 37 -18.37 -3.68 13.14
N PRO A 38 -17.52 -4.71 13.33
CA PRO A 38 -16.17 -4.71 12.78
C PRO A 38 -16.19 -4.70 11.25
N LYS A 39 -15.40 -3.83 10.63
CA LYS A 39 -15.29 -3.70 9.18
C LYS A 39 -13.97 -4.29 8.69
N GLU A 40 -14.01 -5.27 7.79
CA GLU A 40 -12.80 -5.71 7.07
C GLU A 40 -12.38 -4.60 6.11
N VAL A 41 -11.26 -3.95 6.36
CA VAL A 41 -10.76 -2.85 5.50
C VAL A 41 -9.35 -3.13 4.97
N GLY A 42 -8.59 -3.98 5.67
CA GLY A 42 -7.18 -4.22 5.39
C GLY A 42 -6.28 -3.13 5.99
N GLN A 43 -5.03 -3.47 6.26
CA GLN A 43 -4.04 -2.57 6.84
C GLN A 43 -2.65 -2.88 6.28
N VAL A 44 -1.83 -1.86 6.13
CA VAL A 44 -0.39 -1.96 5.84
C VAL A 44 0.39 -1.36 7.00
N TYR A 45 1.47 -2.02 7.36
CA TYR A 45 2.40 -1.61 8.41
C TYR A 45 3.74 -1.27 7.78
N LEU A 46 4.28 -0.09 8.10
CA LEU A 46 5.62 0.33 7.73
C LEU A 46 6.50 0.30 8.98
N TYR A 47 7.56 -0.50 8.93
CA TYR A 47 8.61 -0.58 9.93
C TYR A 47 9.83 0.15 9.38
N LEU A 48 10.06 1.38 9.86
CA LEU A 48 11.26 2.15 9.53
C LEU A 48 12.44 1.62 10.32
N GLN A 49 13.54 1.32 9.63
CA GLN A 49 14.77 0.88 10.27
C GLN A 49 15.57 2.09 10.77
N GLU A 50 16.08 2.08 12.00
CA GLU A 50 16.96 3.15 12.52
C GLU A 50 18.40 2.69 12.77
N ALA A 51 18.59 1.39 12.95
CA ALA A 51 19.88 0.74 13.11
C ALA A 51 19.77 -0.72 12.67
N ALA A 52 20.89 -1.44 12.59
CA ALA A 52 20.92 -2.84 12.18
C ALA A 52 19.91 -3.68 12.97
N LEU A 53 18.86 -4.16 12.29
CA LEU A 53 17.77 -4.97 12.84
C LEU A 53 16.96 -4.30 13.96
N TYR A 54 16.99 -2.97 14.03
CA TYR A 54 16.22 -2.18 14.99
C TYR A 54 15.26 -1.26 14.24
N PHE A 55 13.96 -1.43 14.52
CA PHE A 55 12.86 -0.74 13.83
C PHE A 55 12.06 0.11 14.81
N LYS A 56 11.54 1.24 14.33
CA LYS A 56 10.54 2.05 15.07
C LYS A 56 9.25 1.28 15.30
N GLU A 57 8.40 1.83 16.16
CA GLU A 57 6.98 1.49 16.16
C GLU A 57 6.40 1.68 14.76
N ALA A 58 5.57 0.72 14.33
CA ALA A 58 5.07 0.70 12.96
C ALA A 58 4.14 1.88 12.69
N GLN A 59 4.40 2.60 11.61
CA GLN A 59 3.37 3.45 11.02
C GLN A 59 2.31 2.56 10.38
N THR A 60 1.04 2.90 10.58
CA THR A 60 -0.09 2.13 10.02
C THR A 60 -0.83 2.94 8.96
N LEU A 61 -1.20 2.25 7.89
CA LEU A 61 -2.08 2.75 6.84
C LEU A 61 -3.29 1.82 6.77
N SER A 62 -4.47 2.34 7.09
CA SER A 62 -5.72 1.56 7.04
C SER A 62 -6.44 1.80 5.73
N GLY A 63 -7.01 0.73 5.16
CA GLY A 63 -8.01 0.86 4.12
C GLY A 63 -9.25 1.58 4.66
N THR A 64 -9.99 2.23 3.79
CA THR A 64 -11.26 2.92 4.15
C THR A 64 -12.49 2.21 3.61
N GLU A 65 -12.32 1.31 2.64
CA GLU A 65 -13.41 0.65 1.93
C GLU A 65 -13.61 -0.78 2.43
N VAL A 66 -14.83 -1.06 2.87
CA VAL A 66 -15.20 -2.37 3.43
C VAL A 66 -15.07 -3.46 2.37
N PHE A 67 -14.42 -4.56 2.75
CA PHE A 67 -14.03 -5.68 1.90
C PHE A 67 -13.09 -5.30 0.73
N GLY A 68 -12.50 -4.10 0.75
CA GLY A 68 -11.56 -3.64 -0.28
C GLY A 68 -10.24 -4.40 -0.30
N ARG A 69 -9.87 -5.00 0.85
CA ARG A 69 -8.62 -5.72 1.09
C ARG A 69 -7.38 -4.88 0.81
N PHE A 70 -7.34 -3.69 1.39
CA PHE A 70 -6.17 -2.81 1.31
C PHE A 70 -4.92 -3.51 1.84
N GLY A 71 -3.80 -3.39 1.12
CA GLY A 71 -2.58 -4.13 1.43
C GLY A 71 -2.58 -5.54 0.86
N ASN A 72 -3.34 -5.83 -0.20
CA ASN A 72 -3.25 -7.10 -0.91
C ASN A 72 -1.95 -7.21 -1.71
N SER A 73 -1.53 -6.11 -2.34
CA SER A 73 -0.24 -6.00 -3.03
C SER A 73 0.43 -4.70 -2.65
N ILE A 74 1.75 -4.72 -2.55
CA ILE A 74 2.58 -3.55 -2.28
C ILE A 74 3.72 -3.56 -3.29
N ALA A 75 3.99 -2.42 -3.93
CA ALA A 75 5.12 -2.27 -4.84
C ALA A 75 5.87 -0.96 -4.55
N PRO A 76 7.20 -1.02 -4.35
CA PRO A 76 8.06 0.16 -4.47
C PRO A 76 7.92 0.77 -5.86
N LEU A 77 7.88 2.09 -5.92
CA LEU A 77 7.80 2.84 -7.17
C LEU A 77 9.09 3.60 -7.49
N GLY A 78 10.06 3.63 -6.56
CA GLY A 78 11.17 4.58 -6.64
C GLY A 78 10.71 6.00 -6.26
N ASP A 79 11.48 7.01 -6.60
CA ASP A 79 11.13 8.42 -6.38
C ASP A 79 10.27 8.93 -7.55
N LEU A 80 8.96 8.76 -7.45
CA LEU A 80 8.01 8.99 -8.55
C LEU A 80 7.82 10.49 -8.83
N ASN A 81 7.99 11.33 -7.80
CA ASN A 81 7.83 12.78 -7.91
C ASN A 81 9.17 13.56 -7.88
N GLN A 82 10.30 12.85 -7.80
CA GLN A 82 11.66 13.40 -7.77
C GLN A 82 11.90 14.33 -6.58
N ASP A 83 11.30 14.02 -5.42
CA ASP A 83 11.44 14.82 -4.19
C ASP A 83 12.56 14.35 -3.25
N GLY A 84 13.22 13.25 -3.61
CA GLY A 84 14.31 12.62 -2.88
C GLY A 84 13.87 11.52 -1.92
N TYR A 85 12.60 11.11 -1.90
CA TYR A 85 12.11 9.99 -1.10
C TYR A 85 11.45 8.93 -1.99
N LYS A 86 11.49 7.65 -1.57
CA LYS A 86 10.88 6.58 -2.36
C LYS A 86 9.39 6.45 -2.04
N ASP A 87 8.62 6.26 -3.09
CA ASP A 87 7.17 6.15 -3.08
C ASP A 87 6.70 4.70 -3.19
N ILE A 88 5.46 4.47 -2.79
CA ILE A 88 4.85 3.14 -2.73
C ILE A 88 3.47 3.13 -3.36
N ALA A 89 3.17 2.07 -4.13
CA ALA A 89 1.81 1.73 -4.52
C ALA A 89 1.24 0.61 -3.63
N ILE A 90 -0.01 0.77 -3.18
CA ILE A 90 -0.75 -0.22 -2.40
C ILE A 90 -2.04 -0.59 -3.15
N GLY A 91 -2.27 -1.88 -3.34
CA GLY A 91 -3.46 -2.42 -4.00
C GLY A 91 -4.60 -2.75 -3.04
N ALA A 92 -5.82 -2.43 -3.47
CA ALA A 92 -7.08 -2.89 -2.85
C ALA A 92 -7.99 -3.44 -3.98
N PRO A 93 -7.82 -4.72 -4.36
CA PRO A 93 -8.38 -5.27 -5.61
C PRO A 93 -9.90 -5.32 -5.67
N PHE A 94 -10.55 -5.17 -4.52
CA PHE A 94 -12.00 -5.26 -4.37
C PHE A 94 -12.63 -3.93 -3.90
N ALA A 95 -11.84 -2.88 -3.80
CA ALA A 95 -12.31 -1.52 -3.50
C ALA A 95 -12.98 -0.87 -4.73
N GLY A 96 -13.59 0.30 -4.50
CA GLY A 96 -14.25 1.10 -5.51
C GLY A 96 -15.65 0.62 -5.86
N GLU A 97 -16.35 1.43 -6.67
CA GLU A 97 -17.65 1.09 -7.24
C GLU A 97 -17.57 -0.22 -8.02
N ASP A 98 -18.59 -1.07 -7.83
CA ASP A 98 -18.69 -2.41 -8.43
C ASP A 98 -17.49 -3.34 -8.15
N ARG A 99 -16.71 -3.05 -7.09
CA ARG A 99 -15.49 -3.80 -6.72
C ARG A 99 -14.50 -3.89 -7.88
N ARG A 100 -14.36 -2.80 -8.63
CA ARG A 100 -13.45 -2.70 -9.78
C ARG A 100 -11.98 -2.72 -9.37
N GLY A 101 -11.67 -2.44 -8.12
CA GLY A 101 -10.32 -2.37 -7.58
C GLY A 101 -9.72 -0.97 -7.66
N ARG A 102 -8.82 -0.69 -6.72
CA ARG A 102 -8.08 0.58 -6.63
C ARG A 102 -6.61 0.33 -6.32
N VAL A 103 -5.78 1.27 -6.77
CA VAL A 103 -4.37 1.38 -6.39
C VAL A 103 -4.13 2.76 -5.82
N PHE A 104 -3.52 2.81 -4.64
CA PHE A 104 -3.23 4.04 -3.90
C PHE A 104 -1.73 4.31 -4.00
N ILE A 105 -1.37 5.54 -4.37
CA ILE A 105 0.03 5.99 -4.39
C ILE A 105 0.26 6.81 -3.12
N TYR A 106 1.26 6.40 -2.35
CA TYR A 106 1.70 7.07 -1.13
C TYR A 106 3.12 7.56 -1.33
N ASN A 107 3.32 8.87 -1.16
CA ASN A 107 4.66 9.44 -1.26
C ASN A 107 5.47 9.23 0.01
N GLY A 108 6.76 8.96 -0.16
CA GLY A 108 7.75 8.94 0.90
C GLY A 108 7.98 10.32 1.53
N ALA A 109 8.58 10.31 2.72
CA ALA A 109 8.99 11.49 3.45
C ALA A 109 10.01 11.11 4.52
N ARG A 110 10.70 12.12 5.09
CA ARG A 110 11.67 11.95 6.18
C ARG A 110 11.18 11.10 7.36
N ASN A 111 9.88 11.14 7.66
CA ASN A 111 9.29 10.47 8.81
C ASN A 111 8.50 9.19 8.44
N GLY A 112 8.68 8.66 7.23
CA GLY A 112 7.95 7.51 6.71
C GLY A 112 7.05 7.89 5.53
N LEU A 113 5.88 7.27 5.42
CA LEU A 113 4.95 7.58 4.34
C LEU A 113 4.04 8.75 4.73
N ASN A 114 3.66 9.57 3.75
CA ASN A 114 2.54 10.50 3.95
C ASN A 114 1.26 9.68 4.22
N PRO A 115 0.44 10.02 5.23
CA PRO A 115 -0.73 9.20 5.60
C PRO A 115 -1.88 9.29 4.58
N ASN A 116 -1.90 10.34 3.77
CA ASN A 116 -2.89 10.53 2.71
C ASN A 116 -2.28 10.12 1.37
N PRO A 117 -3.00 9.35 0.54
CA PRO A 117 -2.54 9.03 -0.80
C PRO A 117 -2.48 10.31 -1.65
N SER A 118 -1.41 10.47 -2.42
CA SER A 118 -1.27 11.59 -3.36
C SER A 118 -2.07 11.36 -4.63
N GLN A 119 -2.30 10.09 -4.99
CA GLN A 119 -3.11 9.70 -6.13
C GLN A 119 -3.83 8.37 -5.89
N ILE A 120 -5.02 8.23 -6.48
CA ILE A 120 -5.80 6.99 -6.47
C ILE A 120 -6.13 6.62 -7.91
N LEU A 121 -5.67 5.46 -8.34
CA LEU A 121 -6.00 4.86 -9.64
C LEU A 121 -7.18 3.91 -9.46
N SER A 122 -8.16 3.98 -10.36
CA SER A 122 -9.36 3.13 -10.32
C SER A 122 -9.46 2.25 -11.57
N GLY A 123 -9.90 1.00 -11.39
CA GLY A 123 -10.19 0.11 -12.51
C GLY A 123 -11.32 0.68 -13.38
N LEU A 124 -11.09 0.80 -14.69
CA LEU A 124 -12.09 1.33 -15.62
C LEU A 124 -13.16 0.29 -16.00
N TRP A 125 -12.76 -0.97 -16.14
CA TRP A 125 -13.63 -2.05 -16.60
C TRP A 125 -13.98 -3.02 -15.46
N ALA A 126 -15.28 -3.26 -15.27
CA ALA A 126 -15.76 -4.37 -14.46
C ALA A 126 -16.06 -5.58 -15.37
N SER A 127 -15.71 -6.78 -14.93
CA SER A 127 -16.32 -7.99 -15.47
C SER A 127 -17.66 -8.22 -14.77
N GLN A 128 -18.69 -8.61 -15.53
CA GLN A 128 -20.01 -8.94 -14.96
C GLN A 128 -20.01 -10.28 -14.20
N SER A 129 -18.98 -11.12 -14.40
CA SER A 129 -18.93 -12.50 -13.89
C SER A 129 -17.79 -12.77 -12.90
N MET A 130 -16.75 -11.93 -12.86
CA MET A 130 -15.66 -12.01 -11.89
C MET A 130 -15.25 -10.61 -11.42
N PRO A 131 -14.80 -10.44 -10.16
CA PRO A 131 -14.21 -9.17 -9.74
C PRO A 131 -13.07 -8.79 -10.67
N ALA A 132 -12.98 -7.52 -11.07
CA ALA A 132 -11.98 -7.07 -12.03
C ALA A 132 -10.54 -7.24 -11.51
N GLY A 133 -10.35 -7.18 -10.19
CA GLY A 133 -9.06 -7.42 -9.55
C GLY A 133 -8.00 -6.38 -9.92
N PHE A 134 -8.40 -5.16 -10.30
CA PHE A 134 -7.44 -4.10 -10.58
C PHE A 134 -6.63 -3.80 -9.32
N GLY A 135 -5.31 -3.90 -9.41
CA GLY A 135 -4.41 -3.77 -8.26
C GLY A 135 -4.19 -5.06 -7.47
N PHE A 136 -4.49 -6.24 -8.03
CA PHE A 136 -4.14 -7.53 -7.40
C PHE A 136 -2.64 -7.85 -7.47
N THR A 137 -1.97 -7.39 -8.54
CA THR A 137 -0.52 -7.50 -8.72
C THR A 137 0.03 -6.15 -9.11
N LEU A 138 1.14 -5.75 -8.47
CA LEU A 138 1.81 -4.47 -8.75
C LEU A 138 3.31 -4.69 -8.96
N ARG A 139 3.89 -3.87 -9.82
CA ARG A 139 5.32 -3.72 -10.06
C ARG A 139 5.56 -2.26 -10.45
N GLY A 140 6.63 -1.66 -9.94
CA GLY A 140 7.08 -0.32 -10.31
C GLY A 140 8.59 -0.25 -10.26
N ASP A 141 9.12 0.96 -10.08
CA ASP A 141 10.56 1.24 -9.96
C ASP A 141 11.31 0.91 -11.26
N SER A 142 10.80 1.36 -12.40
CA SER A 142 11.41 1.09 -13.71
C SER A 142 10.99 2.13 -14.74
N ASP A 143 11.94 2.99 -15.15
CA ASP A 143 11.75 3.95 -16.24
C ASP A 143 11.67 3.22 -17.60
N ILE A 144 10.44 3.05 -18.10
CA ILE A 144 10.14 2.33 -19.34
C ILE A 144 10.22 3.25 -20.57
N ASP A 145 9.90 4.53 -20.43
CA ASP A 145 9.81 5.49 -21.53
C ASP A 145 11.02 6.44 -21.63
N LYS A 146 11.98 6.31 -20.71
CA LYS A 146 13.25 7.04 -20.65
C LYS A 146 13.08 8.53 -20.42
N ASN A 147 12.17 8.88 -19.53
CA ASN A 147 11.91 10.27 -19.15
C ASN A 147 12.53 10.66 -17.80
N ASP A 148 13.32 9.75 -17.19
CA ASP A 148 13.96 9.85 -15.88
C ASP A 148 13.00 9.74 -14.68
N TYR A 149 11.74 9.38 -14.91
CA TYR A 149 10.76 9.01 -13.88
C TYR A 149 10.48 7.49 -13.94
N PRO A 150 10.40 6.81 -12.78
CA PRO A 150 10.23 5.36 -12.72
C PRO A 150 8.80 4.84 -12.96
#